data_AF-X1F3P1-F1
#
_entry.id   AF-X1F3P1-F1
#
_cell.length_a   1.000
_cell.length_b   1.000
_cell.length_c   1.000
_cell.angle_alpha   90.00
_cell.angle_beta   90.00
_cell.angle_gamma   90.00
#
_symmetry.space_group_name_H-M   'P 1'
#
loop_
_entity.id
_entity.type
_entity.pdbx_description
1 polymer ?
#
loop_
_entity_poly.entity_id
_entity_poly.type
_entity_poly.pdbx_seq_one_letter_code
_entity_poly.pdbx_strand_id
1 'polypeptide(L)' 'WSVFGEGAGISVHTGSGQDDPSHLYWGLTEAIWQGGETVTLADSEGTSRATFAVSSQDN' A
#
# COMPACT_ATOMS: atom_id res chain seq x y z
N TRP A 1 -3.64 -24.39 -2.06
CA TRP A 1 -2.34 -23.78 -1.73
C TRP A 1 -2.45 -22.31 -2.05
N SER A 2 -2.75 -21.47 -1.05
CA SER A 2 -2.54 -20.03 -1.19
C SER A 2 -1.07 -19.78 -0.92
N VAL A 3 -0.41 -18.96 -1.74
CA VAL A 3 1.02 -18.63 -1.61
C VAL A 3 1.33 -17.89 -0.30
N PHE A 4 0.29 -17.53 0.45
CA PHE A 4 0.32 -16.62 1.59
C PHE A 4 -0.21 -17.26 2.90
N GLY A 5 -1.11 -18.25 2.86
CA GLY A 5 -1.82 -18.73 4.06
C GLY A 5 -2.92 -17.77 4.53
N GLU A 6 -3.75 -18.18 5.49
CA GLU A 6 -4.75 -17.26 6.09
C GLU A 6 -4.03 -16.09 6.77
N GLY A 7 -4.41 -14.86 6.42
CA GLY A 7 -3.92 -13.65 7.06
C GLY A 7 -2.60 -13.09 6.53
N ALA A 8 -2.07 -13.60 5.43
CA ALA A 8 -0.87 -13.01 4.84
C ALA A 8 -1.19 -11.78 3.97
N GLY A 9 -0.24 -10.85 4.00
CA GLY A 9 -0.32 -9.56 3.35
C GLY A 9 1.04 -9.14 2.80
N ILE A 10 0.99 -8.16 1.91
CA ILE A 10 2.17 -7.51 1.33
C ILE A 10 2.15 -6.07 1.81
N SER A 11 3.31 -5.58 2.22
CA SER A 11 3.52 -4.16 2.51
C SER A 11 4.02 -3.47 1.26
N VAL A 12 3.32 -2.43 0.82
CA VAL A 12 3.74 -1.60 -0.31
C VAL A 12 4.24 -0.27 0.23
N HIS A 13 5.47 0.07 -0.15
CA HIS A 13 6.17 1.28 0.25
C HIS A 13 6.32 2.18 -0.96
N THR A 14 5.95 3.45 -0.78
CA THR A 14 6.09 4.46 -1.84
C THR A 14 7.56 4.86 -2.03
N GLY A 15 8.36 4.78 -0.96
CA GLY A 15 9.78 5.10 -0.95
C GLY A 15 10.68 4.10 -1.67
N SER A 16 11.99 4.31 -1.53
CA SER A 16 13.02 3.42 -2.06
C SER A 16 13.34 2.25 -1.11
N GLY A 17 13.73 1.12 -1.71
CA GLY A 17 14.09 -0.12 -1.02
C GLY A 17 14.31 -1.24 -2.04
N GLN A 18 14.56 -2.45 -1.56
CA GLN A 18 14.71 -3.63 -2.39
C GLN A 18 13.49 -4.53 -2.21
N ASP A 19 12.89 -4.97 -3.32
CA ASP A 19 11.73 -5.86 -3.27
C ASP A 19 12.07 -7.22 -2.66
N ASP A 20 11.13 -7.72 -1.86
CA ASP A 20 11.08 -9.08 -1.35
C ASP A 20 9.62 -9.61 -1.38
N PRO A 21 9.38 -10.91 -1.13
CA PRO A 21 8.04 -11.50 -1.24
C PRO A 21 6.94 -10.85 -0.38
N SER A 22 7.31 -10.10 0.65
CA SER A 22 6.42 -9.43 1.60
C SER A 22 6.49 -7.90 1.56
N HIS A 23 7.53 -7.32 0.97
CA HIS A 23 7.74 -5.87 0.88
C HIS A 23 8.05 -5.45 -0.56
N LEU A 24 7.26 -4.52 -1.09
CA LEU A 24 7.46 -3.96 -2.42
C LEU A 24 7.72 -2.46 -2.33
N TYR A 25 8.61 -1.95 -3.16
CA TYR A 25 9.07 -0.56 -3.13
C TYR A 25 8.92 0.12 -4.50
N TRP A 26 8.32 1.31 -4.53
CA TRP A 26 8.12 2.06 -5.78
C TRP A 26 9.28 2.98 -6.16
N GLY A 27 10.27 3.14 -5.29
CA GLY A 27 11.50 3.86 -5.62
C GLY A 27 11.33 5.39 -5.64
N LEU A 28 10.24 5.93 -5.07
CA LEU A 28 10.04 7.37 -5.02
C LEU A 28 10.93 8.00 -3.95
N THR A 29 11.33 9.25 -4.20
CA THR A 29 12.17 10.01 -3.27
C THR A 29 11.36 10.65 -2.15
N GLU A 30 10.03 10.73 -2.31
CA GLU A 30 9.11 11.35 -1.36
C GLU A 30 7.84 10.51 -1.22
N ALA A 31 7.19 10.60 -0.06
CA ALA A 31 5.91 9.94 0.17
C ALA A 31 4.81 10.59 -0.67
N ILE A 32 4.02 9.77 -1.37
CA ILE A 32 2.89 10.25 -2.18
C ILE A 32 1.57 10.36 -1.41
N TRP A 33 1.54 9.89 -0.16
CA TRP A 33 0.35 9.94 0.68
C TRP A 33 0.62 10.78 1.92
N GLN A 34 -0.33 11.63 2.26
CA GLN A 34 -0.32 12.48 3.45
C GLN A 34 -1.53 12.20 4.35
N GLY A 35 -1.41 12.58 5.61
CA GLY A 35 -2.53 12.50 6.56
C GLY A 35 -3.75 13.26 6.07
N GLY A 36 -4.93 12.67 6.21
CA GLY A 36 -6.20 13.21 5.71
C GLY A 36 -6.54 12.81 4.28
N GLU A 37 -5.63 12.16 3.56
CA GLU A 37 -5.90 11.66 2.20
C GLU A 37 -6.63 10.32 2.20
N THR A 38 -7.10 9.92 1.02
CA THR A 38 -7.80 8.66 0.80
C THR A 38 -7.03 7.78 -0.18
N VAL A 39 -6.65 6.59 0.25
CA VAL A 39 -5.98 5.59 -0.57
C VAL A 39 -7.02 4.58 -1.07
N THR A 40 -7.04 4.33 -2.38
CA THR A 40 -7.92 3.34 -3.00
C THR A 40 -7.09 2.22 -3.61
N LEU A 41 -7.35 0.98 -3.21
CA LEU A 41 -6.86 -0.21 -3.89
C LEU A 41 -7.86 -0.58 -4.99
N ALA A 42 -7.43 -0.52 -6.24
CA ALA A 42 -8.23 -0.94 -7.39
C ALA A 42 -7.62 -2.18 -8.06
N ASP A 43 -8.44 -2.96 -8.74
CA ASP A 43 -7.96 -4.05 -9.58
C ASP A 43 -7.50 -3.56 -10.96
N SER A 44 -7.09 -4.50 -11.83
CA SER A 44 -6.59 -4.21 -13.17
C SER A 44 -7.64 -3.58 -14.11
N GLU A 45 -8.93 -3.68 -13.80
CA GLU A 45 -10.01 -3.05 -14.56
C GLU A 45 -10.35 -1.66 -14.01
N GLY A 46 -9.65 -1.21 -12.96
CA GLY A 46 -9.89 0.06 -12.27
C GLY A 46 -11.02 0.01 -11.26
N THR A 47 -11.58 -1.17 -10.95
CA THR A 47 -12.65 -1.29 -9.96
C THR A 47 -12.07 -1.20 -8.56
N SER A 48 -12.59 -0.28 -7.74
CA SER A 48 -12.20 -0.16 -6.33
C SER A 48 -12.55 -1.42 -5.54
N ARG A 49 -11.56 -1.97 -4.84
CA ARG A 49 -11.67 -3.14 -3.97
C ARG A 49 -11.65 -2.76 -2.49
N ALA A 50 -10.92 -1.69 -2.15
CA ALA A 50 -10.89 -1.16 -0.80
C ALA A 50 -10.47 0.32 -0.80
N THR A 51 -10.91 1.06 0.21
CA THR A 51 -10.57 2.46 0.41
C THR A 51 -10.23 2.70 1.88
N PHE A 52 -9.15 3.42 2.13
CA PHE A 52 -8.63 3.70 3.46
C PHE A 52 -8.35 5.19 3.60
N ALA A 53 -8.76 5.78 4.73
CA ALA A 53 -8.32 7.10 5.10
C ALA A 53 -6.92 7.02 5.72
N VAL A 54 -5.99 7.81 5.23
CA VAL A 54 -4.68 7.99 5.86
C VAL A 54 -4.91 8.85 7.09
N SER A 55 -4.60 8.34 8.28
CA SER A 55 -4.76 9.12 9.50
C SER A 55 -3.88 10.37 9.43
N SER A 56 -4.47 11.56 9.58
CA SER A 56 -3.69 12.72 10.01
C SER A 56 -3.30 12.43 11.46
N GLN A 57 -2.01 12.23 11.71
CA GLN A 57 -1.53 12.24 13.08
C GLN A 57 -1.50 13.71 13.53
N ASP A 58 -2.68 14.24 13.85
CA ASP A 58 -2.79 15.49 14.61
C ASP A 58 -2.61 15.10 16.09
N ASN A 59 -1.46 15.49 16.66
CA ASN A 59 -1.13 15.37 18.08
C ASN A 59 -1.79 16.49 18.90
#